data_AF-A0A9W9YYA8-F1
#
_entry.id   AF-A0A9W9YYA8-F1
#
_cell.length_a   1.000
_cell.length_b   1.000
_cell.length_c   1.000
_cell.angle_alpha   90.00
_cell.angle_beta   90.00
_cell.angle_gamma   90.00
#
_symmetry.space_group_name_H-M   'P 1'
#
loop_
_entity.id
_entity.type
_entity.pdbx_description
1 polymer ?
#
loop_
_entity_poly.entity_id
_entity_poly.type
_entity_poly.pdbx_seq_one_letter_code
_entity_poly.pdbx_strand_id
1 'polypeptide(L)'
;MNRGSLSFENSKDITLSRILLRGCGGLHASTTGSQFRYPHIQFFSAVFLVYCKNIVIDNCGIVESPGIGLNMYDVGGDVRISHSRFESNRAINSIEKDIAIAGGGVYMEFTYRGGKSPFDLNSTVLAEFDSNSTYTFYNCTFRNNYAPRQHRETIVDEMTGDDHIPFGRGGGLNNSAHFAGGAIRSGTTAESSNRQWILPNLMKYEDCRFESNNAILGGAVSYYEWKSSLNGDGDTLHIEYKNCHWYNNAATMGSAIGVATKPAINGLADPARGPKLYVIVLEDCYFSNNSIILTEDRQVIGQGAIYSYSLPIIFKGVVNIEYNNNTAMVVENTAIHVLGTVTFRNNTGGQGGALGLYGTSVIMLMPHSKLNFFNNTAHERGGAIYVRDSGPPVVAYNTTELKTRQCFIAYNNSFSLENVTEWQTKIVFKGNRVLDNGGGDSVFASTLRDAVKMGSPA
;
A
#
# COMPACT_ATOMS: atom_id res chain seq x y z
N MET A 1 30.60 -3.34 13.13
CA MET A 1 29.45 -2.48 12.76
C MET A 1 29.71 -1.08 13.29
N ASN A 2 29.31 -0.04 12.57
CA ASN A 2 29.45 1.34 13.03
C ASN A 2 28.17 1.75 13.77
N ARG A 3 28.27 2.01 15.09
CA ARG A 3 27.14 2.44 15.92
C ARG A 3 26.75 3.92 15.74
N GLY A 4 27.44 4.65 14.86
CA GLY A 4 27.09 6.02 14.50
C GLY A 4 25.89 6.11 13.57
N SER A 5 25.02 7.08 13.83
CA SER A 5 23.92 7.53 12.95
C SER A 5 23.93 9.05 12.84
N LEU A 6 23.34 9.61 11.78
CA LEU A 6 22.93 11.01 11.78
C LEU A 6 21.54 11.11 12.45
N SER A 7 21.42 11.95 13.47
CA SER A 7 20.15 12.22 14.14
C SER A 7 19.86 13.72 14.08
N PHE A 8 18.65 14.09 13.67
CA PHE A 8 18.15 15.46 13.72
C PHE A 8 16.82 15.46 14.46
N GLU A 9 16.67 16.40 15.38
CA GLU A 9 15.51 16.53 16.25
C GLU A 9 15.08 18.00 16.30
N ASN A 10 13.79 18.29 16.24
CA ASN A 10 13.24 19.66 16.36
C ASN A 10 13.95 20.67 15.42
N SER A 11 14.31 20.21 14.22
CA SER A 11 15.25 20.88 13.32
C SER A 11 14.59 21.19 11.98
N LYS A 12 15.03 22.26 11.31
CA LYS A 12 14.46 22.68 10.03
C LYS A 12 15.52 23.04 9.01
N ASP A 13 15.11 23.04 7.74
CA ASP A 13 15.91 23.47 6.60
C ASP A 13 17.21 22.63 6.46
N ILE A 14 17.07 21.31 6.65
CA ILE A 14 18.17 20.33 6.66
C ILE A 14 18.51 19.93 5.22
N THR A 15 19.79 20.01 4.86
CA THR A 15 20.30 19.52 3.57
C THR A 15 21.40 18.49 3.77
N LEU A 16 21.21 17.28 3.22
CA LEU A 16 22.21 16.23 3.08
C LEU A 16 22.50 16.05 1.58
N SER A 17 23.73 16.37 1.16
CA SER A 17 24.09 16.31 -0.27
C SER A 17 25.40 15.55 -0.47
N ARG A 18 25.40 14.58 -1.39
CA ARG A 18 26.59 13.83 -1.83
C ARG A 18 27.29 13.03 -0.71
N ILE A 19 26.55 12.63 0.32
CA ILE A 19 27.05 11.85 1.47
C ILE A 19 26.86 10.34 1.21
N LEU A 20 27.83 9.54 1.66
CA LEU A 20 27.71 8.08 1.77
C LEU A 20 27.73 7.66 3.23
N LEU A 21 26.60 7.16 3.73
CA LEU A 21 26.49 6.44 5.01
C LEU A 21 26.47 4.95 4.70
N ARG A 22 27.52 4.23 5.13
CA ARG A 22 27.70 2.79 4.89
C ARG A 22 27.89 2.06 6.21
N GLY A 23 27.03 1.09 6.50
CA GLY A 23 27.13 0.29 7.73
C GLY A 23 26.86 1.08 9.02
N CYS A 24 26.25 2.26 8.90
CA CYS A 24 25.87 3.16 9.97
C CYS A 24 24.53 2.74 10.58
N GLY A 25 24.42 2.69 11.90
CA GLY A 25 23.15 2.51 12.59
C GLY A 25 23.27 2.77 14.08
N GLY A 26 22.57 3.81 14.55
CA GLY A 26 22.46 4.16 15.97
C GLY A 26 21.13 3.67 16.54
N LEU A 27 21.08 3.48 17.85
CA LEU A 27 19.86 3.07 18.55
C LEU A 27 18.95 4.28 18.80
N HIS A 28 17.69 4.16 18.35
CA HIS A 28 16.63 5.15 18.55
C HIS A 28 15.42 4.51 19.23
N ALA A 29 14.60 5.30 19.92
CA ALA A 29 13.39 4.81 20.58
C ALA A 29 12.22 4.73 19.60
N SER A 30 11.41 3.68 19.70
CA SER A 30 10.20 3.50 18.90
C SER A 30 8.93 4.09 19.54
N THR A 31 7.88 4.22 18.73
CA THR A 31 6.54 4.77 19.07
C THR A 31 5.58 3.77 19.75
N THR A 32 6.08 2.77 20.49
CA THR A 32 5.25 1.78 21.21
C THR A 32 4.35 2.41 22.28
N GLY A 33 3.24 1.73 22.58
CA GLY A 33 2.33 2.07 23.69
C GLY A 33 2.72 1.46 25.04
N SER A 34 1.92 1.74 26.08
CA SER A 34 2.20 1.34 27.46
C SER A 34 1.91 -0.13 27.80
N GLN A 35 1.19 -0.88 26.96
CA GLN A 35 0.91 -2.32 27.19
C GLN A 35 2.07 -3.25 26.82
N PHE A 36 3.17 -2.74 26.26
CA PHE A 36 4.38 -3.54 26.06
C PHE A 36 5.17 -3.68 27.36
N ARG A 37 5.85 -4.83 27.53
CA ARG A 37 6.76 -5.09 28.66
C ARG A 37 7.87 -4.03 28.78
N TYR A 38 8.19 -3.38 27.67
CA TYR A 38 9.05 -2.21 27.57
C TYR A 38 8.30 -1.16 26.74
N PRO A 39 7.96 0.02 27.29
CA PRO A 39 7.08 0.97 26.61
C PRO A 39 7.71 1.59 25.35
N HIS A 40 9.04 1.59 25.22
CA HIS A 40 9.77 2.09 24.05
C HIS A 40 10.93 1.17 23.70
N ILE A 41 10.69 0.21 22.80
CA ILE A 41 11.73 -0.70 22.31
C ILE A 41 12.71 0.07 21.41
N GLN A 42 14.02 -0.25 21.48
CA GLN A 42 15.01 0.45 20.65
C GLN A 42 15.14 -0.20 19.27
N PHE A 43 15.57 0.55 18.26
CA PHE A 43 15.84 0.02 16.92
C PHE A 43 17.01 0.74 16.25
N PHE A 44 17.61 0.13 15.23
CA PHE A 44 18.70 0.74 14.48
C PHE A 44 18.20 1.58 13.30
N SER A 45 18.71 2.82 13.17
CA SER A 45 18.57 3.63 11.96
C SER A 45 19.88 4.33 11.58
N ALA A 46 20.20 4.44 10.29
CA ALA A 46 21.38 5.16 9.80
C ALA A 46 21.18 6.68 9.81
N VAL A 47 19.99 7.12 9.39
CA VAL A 47 19.49 8.49 9.54
C VAL A 47 18.19 8.48 10.32
N PHE A 48 18.05 9.35 11.31
CA PHE A 48 16.85 9.50 12.12
C PHE A 48 16.44 10.97 12.15
N LEU A 49 15.21 11.25 11.72
CA LEU A 49 14.61 12.59 11.71
C LEU A 49 13.34 12.53 12.59
N VAL A 50 13.24 13.43 13.57
CA VAL A 50 12.03 13.58 14.41
C VAL A 50 11.67 15.06 14.62
N TYR A 51 10.39 15.42 14.45
CA TYR A 51 9.91 16.81 14.49
C TYR A 51 10.73 17.74 13.59
N CYS A 52 10.94 17.31 12.35
CA CYS A 52 11.79 18.03 11.41
C CYS A 52 10.98 18.66 10.27
N LYS A 53 11.46 19.76 9.68
CA LYS A 53 10.81 20.41 8.53
C LYS A 53 11.78 20.76 7.41
N ASN A 54 11.29 20.77 6.18
CA ASN A 54 12.01 21.21 4.97
C ASN A 54 13.34 20.46 4.79
N ILE A 55 13.25 19.24 4.24
CA ILE A 55 14.37 18.29 4.19
C ILE A 55 14.78 18.09 2.74
N VAL A 56 16.07 18.24 2.43
CA VAL A 56 16.64 17.92 1.13
C VAL A 56 17.69 16.83 1.31
N ILE A 57 17.50 15.68 0.65
CA ILE A 57 18.49 14.60 0.57
C ILE A 57 18.80 14.36 -0.92
N ASP A 58 19.93 14.88 -1.40
CA ASP A 58 20.31 14.79 -2.83
C ASP A 58 21.60 13.99 -3.04
N ASN A 59 21.58 13.09 -4.04
CA ASN A 59 22.73 12.30 -4.48
C ASN A 59 23.42 11.55 -3.31
N CYS A 60 22.64 11.04 -2.36
CA CYS A 60 23.15 10.36 -1.17
C CYS A 60 23.08 8.84 -1.31
N GLY A 61 23.99 8.13 -0.63
CA GLY A 61 23.91 6.69 -0.43
C GLY A 61 23.70 6.37 1.03
N ILE A 62 22.58 5.74 1.37
CA ILE A 62 22.29 5.24 2.72
C ILE A 62 22.17 3.72 2.59
N VAL A 63 23.27 3.03 2.86
CA VAL A 63 23.46 1.63 2.46
C VAL A 63 24.02 0.76 3.57
N GLU A 64 23.67 -0.53 3.54
CA GLU A 64 24.13 -1.54 4.49
C GLU A 64 23.81 -1.18 5.96
N SER A 65 22.75 -0.39 6.22
CA SER A 65 22.29 -0.11 7.58
C SER A 65 21.98 -1.42 8.31
N PRO A 66 22.39 -1.58 9.59
CA PRO A 66 22.02 -2.71 10.44
C PRO A 66 20.54 -2.69 10.89
N GLY A 67 19.77 -1.73 10.38
CA GLY A 67 18.32 -1.68 10.52
C GLY A 67 17.70 -0.85 9.39
N ILE A 68 17.00 0.22 9.73
CA ILE A 68 16.38 1.14 8.78
C ILE A 68 17.45 2.07 8.16
N GLY A 69 17.32 2.39 6.88
CA GLY A 69 18.17 3.39 6.23
C GLY A 69 17.85 4.80 6.73
N LEU A 70 16.65 5.29 6.41
CA LEU A 70 16.15 6.59 6.84
C LEU A 70 14.83 6.42 7.59
N ASN A 71 14.78 6.87 8.84
CA ASN A 71 13.57 6.95 9.65
C ASN A 71 13.09 8.40 9.74
N MET A 72 11.81 8.63 9.49
CA MET A 72 11.12 9.92 9.58
C MET A 72 9.90 9.80 10.48
N TYR A 73 9.99 10.36 11.69
CA TYR A 73 8.87 10.54 12.61
C TYR A 73 8.43 12.01 12.58
N ASP A 74 7.17 12.27 12.25
CA ASP A 74 6.62 13.64 12.31
C ASP A 74 7.52 14.65 11.57
N VAL A 75 7.84 14.35 10.31
CA VAL A 75 8.71 15.18 9.46
C VAL A 75 7.84 15.83 8.39
N GLY A 76 7.64 17.15 8.46
CA GLY A 76 6.68 17.88 7.61
C GLY A 76 7.30 18.96 6.72
N GLY A 77 6.44 19.80 6.16
CA GLY A 77 6.82 20.85 5.21
C GLY A 77 7.16 20.27 3.84
N ASP A 78 8.33 20.64 3.31
CA ASP A 78 8.77 20.31 1.95
C ASP A 78 9.95 19.31 1.97
N VAL A 79 9.65 18.02 1.77
CA VAL A 79 10.62 16.92 1.85
C VAL A 79 10.97 16.43 0.45
N ARG A 80 12.21 16.66 0.01
CA ARG A 80 12.73 16.22 -1.28
C ARG A 80 13.87 15.22 -1.10
N ILE A 81 13.74 14.05 -1.71
CA ILE A 81 14.76 13.01 -1.74
C ILE A 81 15.03 12.70 -3.21
N SER A 82 16.21 13.05 -3.70
CA SER A 82 16.56 13.00 -5.13
C SER A 82 17.88 12.27 -5.40
N HIS A 83 17.96 11.57 -6.53
CA HIS A 83 19.19 10.91 -7.03
C HIS A 83 19.86 9.97 -6.01
N SER A 84 19.08 9.47 -5.03
CA SER A 84 19.61 8.82 -3.84
C SER A 84 19.32 7.32 -3.84
N ARG A 85 20.19 6.55 -3.16
CA ARG A 85 20.07 5.09 -3.08
C ARG A 85 19.94 4.61 -1.64
N PHE A 86 18.97 3.75 -1.43
CA PHE A 86 18.70 3.04 -0.18
C PHE A 86 18.90 1.55 -0.47
N GLU A 87 20.06 1.02 -0.10
CA GLU A 87 20.46 -0.33 -0.52
C GLU A 87 20.92 -1.23 0.61
N SER A 88 20.41 -2.46 0.62
CA SER A 88 20.81 -3.49 1.59
C SER A 88 20.68 -3.03 3.05
N ASN A 89 19.72 -2.16 3.35
CA ASN A 89 19.34 -1.80 4.72
C ASN A 89 18.45 -2.92 5.27
N ARG A 90 18.94 -3.65 6.27
CA ARG A 90 18.38 -4.92 6.73
C ARG A 90 18.62 -5.03 8.22
N ALA A 91 17.64 -5.50 8.98
CA ALA A 91 17.83 -5.74 10.41
C ALA A 91 18.96 -6.76 10.66
N ILE A 92 19.77 -6.53 11.68
CA ILE A 92 20.56 -7.60 12.29
C ILE A 92 19.62 -8.50 13.11
N ASN A 93 19.85 -9.82 13.08
CA ASN A 93 19.29 -10.73 14.06
C ASN A 93 19.80 -10.38 15.46
N SER A 94 19.04 -9.59 16.22
CA SER A 94 19.31 -9.33 17.63
C SER A 94 18.94 -10.53 18.49
N ILE A 95 19.82 -10.89 19.44
CA ILE A 95 19.51 -11.81 20.55
C ILE A 95 19.03 -10.99 21.77
N GLU A 96 19.30 -9.70 21.81
CA GLU A 96 18.83 -8.77 22.84
C GLU A 96 17.33 -8.49 22.62
N LYS A 97 16.52 -8.91 23.60
CA LYS A 97 15.05 -8.84 23.58
C LYS A 97 14.48 -7.42 23.61
N ASP A 98 15.33 -6.46 23.96
CA ASP A 98 14.98 -5.06 24.18
C ASP A 98 15.31 -4.18 22.94
N ILE A 99 15.71 -4.82 21.83
CA ILE A 99 15.96 -4.20 20.51
C ILE A 99 15.05 -4.84 19.46
N ALA A 100 14.21 -4.03 18.81
CA ALA A 100 13.35 -4.42 17.72
C ALA A 100 14.17 -4.78 16.48
N ILE A 101 13.75 -5.85 15.79
CA ILE A 101 14.40 -6.35 14.58
C ILE A 101 13.84 -5.57 13.39
N ALA A 102 14.06 -4.24 13.35
CA ALA A 102 13.52 -3.37 12.32
C ALA A 102 14.52 -3.19 11.15
N GLY A 103 14.02 -3.17 9.91
CA GLY A 103 14.83 -3.00 8.71
C GLY A 103 14.01 -2.48 7.53
N GLY A 104 14.68 -1.90 6.53
CA GLY A 104 14.04 -1.33 5.35
C GLY A 104 14.77 -0.09 4.82
N GLY A 105 14.42 0.35 3.61
CA GLY A 105 15.04 1.53 2.97
C GLY A 105 14.67 2.84 3.67
N VAL A 106 13.39 3.20 3.58
CA VAL A 106 12.80 4.41 4.19
C VAL A 106 11.58 4.03 5.00
N TYR A 107 11.51 4.53 6.23
CA TYR A 107 10.35 4.41 7.12
C TYR A 107 9.82 5.81 7.44
N MET A 108 8.55 6.06 7.19
CA MET A 108 7.84 7.30 7.48
C MET A 108 6.61 6.99 8.34
N GLU A 109 6.44 7.69 9.44
CA GLU A 109 5.28 7.56 10.31
C GLU A 109 4.88 8.91 10.88
N PHE A 110 3.61 9.27 10.70
CA PHE A 110 2.95 10.34 11.43
C PHE A 110 2.36 9.73 12.69
N THR A 111 2.95 10.08 13.82
CA THR A 111 2.85 9.29 15.05
C THR A 111 1.64 9.72 15.87
N TYR A 112 1.00 8.78 16.58
CA TYR A 112 -0.23 9.06 17.31
C TYR A 112 -0.04 9.97 18.54
N ARG A 113 1.15 9.94 19.17
CA ARG A 113 1.48 10.75 20.36
C ARG A 113 2.87 11.42 20.31
N GLY A 114 3.47 11.50 19.13
CA GLY A 114 4.82 12.01 18.93
C GLY A 114 5.89 10.90 18.87
N GLY A 115 6.86 11.07 17.98
CA GLY A 115 8.05 10.21 17.84
C GLY A 115 9.10 10.23 18.97
N LYS A 116 8.96 11.03 20.04
CA LYS A 116 9.94 11.08 21.15
C LYS A 116 9.32 11.38 22.52
N SER A 117 9.94 10.83 23.57
CA SER A 117 9.67 11.11 25.00
C SER A 117 9.56 12.62 25.27
N PRO A 118 8.50 13.11 25.96
CA PRO A 118 7.55 12.34 26.78
C PRO A 118 6.45 11.55 26.03
N PHE A 119 6.44 11.49 24.68
CA PHE A 119 5.42 10.78 23.89
C PHE A 119 3.99 11.26 24.23
N ASP A 120 3.87 12.57 24.49
CA ASP A 120 2.64 13.30 24.75
C ASP A 120 2.86 14.76 24.32
N LEU A 121 3.02 14.95 23.00
CA LEU A 121 2.99 16.29 22.42
C LEU A 121 1.56 16.68 22.11
N ASN A 122 1.16 17.85 22.61
CA ASN A 122 -0.16 18.42 22.36
C ASN A 122 -0.48 18.37 20.85
N SER A 123 -1.65 17.82 20.51
CA SER A 123 -2.15 17.65 19.14
C SER A 123 -1.93 18.84 18.20
N THR A 124 -1.97 20.09 18.70
CA THR A 124 -1.71 21.30 17.90
C THR A 124 -0.26 21.39 17.39
N VAL A 125 0.71 20.85 18.14
CA VAL A 125 2.13 20.79 17.74
C VAL A 125 2.38 19.60 16.82
N LEU A 126 1.67 18.47 16.98
CA LEU A 126 1.78 17.36 16.02
C LEU A 126 1.16 17.73 14.66
N ALA A 127 0.04 18.46 14.67
CA ALA A 127 -0.63 19.00 13.48
C ALA A 127 0.29 19.86 12.58
N GLU A 128 1.34 20.45 13.15
CA GLU A 128 2.35 21.20 12.41
C GLU A 128 3.24 20.35 11.50
N PHE A 129 3.36 19.04 11.76
CA PHE A 129 4.27 18.12 11.07
C PHE A 129 3.55 16.97 10.37
N ASP A 130 2.35 16.60 10.82
CA ASP A 130 1.58 15.47 10.29
C ASP A 130 0.70 15.79 9.07
N SER A 131 0.59 17.06 8.69
CA SER A 131 -0.38 17.56 7.70
C SER A 131 0.23 18.60 6.75
N ASN A 132 -0.50 18.91 5.66
CA ASN A 132 -0.16 19.95 4.68
C ASN A 132 1.27 19.90 4.10
N SER A 133 1.86 18.71 4.02
CA SER A 133 3.28 18.53 3.68
C SER A 133 3.45 17.83 2.33
N THR A 134 4.54 18.13 1.61
CA THR A 134 4.85 17.54 0.31
C THR A 134 6.10 16.66 0.41
N TYR A 135 5.99 15.43 -0.08
CA TYR A 135 7.07 14.44 -0.11
C TYR A 135 7.33 14.08 -1.57
N THR A 136 8.52 14.42 -2.07
CA THR A 136 8.94 14.13 -3.44
C THR A 136 10.16 13.23 -3.44
N PHE A 137 10.00 12.03 -3.98
CA PHE A 137 11.09 11.11 -4.30
C PHE A 137 11.33 11.16 -5.81
N TYR A 138 12.53 11.57 -6.22
CA TYR A 138 12.89 11.73 -7.63
C TYR A 138 14.12 10.89 -7.98
N ASN A 139 14.03 10.03 -9.00
CA ASN A 139 15.16 9.25 -9.52
C ASN A 139 15.93 8.51 -8.39
N CYS A 140 15.18 7.86 -7.50
CA CYS A 140 15.72 7.14 -6.35
C CYS A 140 15.72 5.62 -6.58
N THR A 141 16.71 4.93 -6.02
CA THR A 141 16.83 3.46 -6.10
C THR A 141 16.72 2.82 -4.73
N PHE A 142 15.79 1.88 -4.59
CA PHE A 142 15.56 1.08 -3.39
C PHE A 142 15.85 -0.38 -3.70
N ARG A 143 16.96 -0.92 -3.20
CA ARG A 143 17.47 -2.22 -3.65
C ARG A 143 17.88 -3.16 -2.51
N ASN A 144 17.45 -4.42 -2.56
CA ASN A 144 17.82 -5.47 -1.60
C ASN A 144 17.54 -5.15 -0.11
N ASN A 145 16.66 -4.19 0.18
CA ASN A 145 16.28 -3.88 1.57
C ASN A 145 15.37 -4.98 2.14
N TYR A 146 15.40 -5.15 3.46
CA TYR A 146 14.67 -6.24 4.12
C TYR A 146 14.01 -5.79 5.42
N ALA A 147 12.68 -5.94 5.48
CA ALA A 147 11.86 -5.75 6.67
C ALA A 147 11.39 -7.12 7.21
N PRO A 148 12.04 -7.67 8.26
CA PRO A 148 11.72 -9.01 8.77
C PRO A 148 10.49 -9.05 9.69
N ARG A 149 10.14 -10.27 10.11
CA ARG A 149 9.10 -10.55 11.10
C ARG A 149 9.56 -10.13 12.50
N GLN A 150 8.72 -9.45 13.28
CA GLN A 150 8.93 -9.29 14.73
C GLN A 150 8.48 -10.55 15.50
N HIS A 151 9.12 -10.83 16.65
CA HIS A 151 8.80 -11.99 17.48
C HIS A 151 7.82 -11.65 18.62
N ARG A 152 7.11 -12.66 19.15
CA ARG A 152 5.97 -12.51 20.09
C ARG A 152 6.22 -11.70 21.35
N GLU A 153 7.46 -11.61 21.84
CA GLU A 153 7.75 -10.85 23.08
C GLU A 153 7.66 -9.32 22.89
N THR A 154 7.56 -8.85 21.64
CA THR A 154 7.38 -7.44 21.26
C THR A 154 6.04 -7.23 20.55
N ILE A 155 4.99 -7.98 20.94
CA ILE A 155 3.66 -7.97 20.32
C ILE A 155 2.59 -7.92 21.42
N VAL A 156 1.56 -7.08 21.22
CA VAL A 156 0.33 -7.07 22.03
C VAL A 156 -0.78 -7.68 21.17
N ASP A 157 -1.35 -8.80 21.61
CA ASP A 157 -2.36 -9.55 20.85
C ASP A 157 -3.73 -8.84 20.85
N GLU A 158 -4.09 -8.13 21.93
CA GLU A 158 -5.36 -7.37 22.09
C GLU A 158 -5.12 -5.90 22.46
N MET A 159 -4.76 -5.07 21.47
CA MET A 159 -4.55 -3.62 21.67
C MET A 159 -5.84 -2.87 22.02
N THR A 160 -5.82 -2.08 23.09
CA THR A 160 -6.96 -1.31 23.59
C THR A 160 -6.56 0.11 24.02
N GLY A 161 -7.27 1.11 23.50
CA GLY A 161 -6.98 2.52 23.79
C GLY A 161 -5.74 3.03 23.02
N ASP A 162 -4.64 3.24 23.74
CA ASP A 162 -3.47 4.02 23.29
C ASP A 162 -2.35 3.19 22.64
N ASP A 163 -2.61 1.91 22.37
CA ASP A 163 -1.59 0.98 21.91
C ASP A 163 -1.26 1.10 20.42
N HIS A 164 0.04 1.04 20.12
CA HIS A 164 0.62 1.15 18.80
C HIS A 164 1.77 0.15 18.63
N ILE A 165 1.86 -0.53 17.48
CA ILE A 165 2.99 -1.43 17.14
C ILE A 165 3.93 -0.66 16.20
N PRO A 166 5.11 -0.22 16.64
CA PRO A 166 6.08 0.41 15.74
C PRO A 166 6.58 -0.62 14.72
N PHE A 167 6.93 -0.15 13.52
CA PHE A 167 7.35 -1.01 12.40
C PHE A 167 6.28 -2.04 11.98
N GLY A 168 5.03 -1.90 12.46
CA GLY A 168 4.06 -2.98 12.42
C GLY A 168 2.57 -2.61 12.44
N ARG A 169 2.11 -1.43 12.88
CA ARG A 169 0.77 -0.84 12.63
C ARG A 169 0.77 0.66 12.93
N GLY A 170 0.47 1.50 11.94
CA GLY A 170 0.19 2.92 12.16
C GLY A 170 -1.19 3.10 12.83
N GLY A 171 -1.18 3.09 14.16
CA GLY A 171 -2.24 3.46 15.12
C GLY A 171 -3.65 2.85 14.99
N GLY A 172 -4.06 2.08 16.01
CA GLY A 172 -5.47 1.91 16.40
C GLY A 172 -6.19 0.61 16.02
N LEU A 173 -6.84 -0.01 17.03
CA LEU A 173 -8.07 -0.83 17.01
C LEU A 173 -8.31 -1.87 15.88
N ASN A 174 -7.57 -2.97 15.94
CA ASN A 174 -8.03 -4.32 15.54
C ASN A 174 -8.30 -4.63 14.04
N ASN A 175 -7.26 -5.01 13.30
CA ASN A 175 -7.16 -6.37 12.72
C ASN A 175 -5.67 -6.78 12.57
N SER A 176 -5.36 -8.08 12.56
CA SER A 176 -3.99 -8.61 12.61
C SER A 176 -3.13 -8.23 11.39
N ALA A 177 -2.07 -7.45 11.63
CA ALA A 177 -1.03 -7.11 10.65
C ALA A 177 0.30 -6.85 11.39
N HIS A 178 1.39 -7.52 10.99
CA HIS A 178 2.66 -7.59 11.75
C HIS A 178 3.94 -7.34 10.89
N PHE A 179 3.86 -6.67 9.73
CA PHE A 179 4.52 -7.26 8.53
C PHE A 179 5.23 -6.36 7.46
N ALA A 180 5.27 -5.03 7.53
CA ALA A 180 5.19 -4.24 6.27
C ALA A 180 6.41 -3.40 5.80
N GLY A 181 6.64 -3.33 4.47
CA GLY A 181 7.32 -2.24 3.74
C GLY A 181 8.84 -2.31 3.56
N GLY A 182 9.34 -3.13 2.63
CA GLY A 182 10.79 -3.40 2.49
C GLY A 182 11.62 -2.23 1.95
N ALA A 183 11.11 -1.52 0.96
CA ALA A 183 11.73 -0.32 0.39
C ALA A 183 11.23 0.96 1.06
N ILE A 184 9.91 1.16 1.08
CA ILE A 184 9.25 2.33 1.67
C ILE A 184 8.02 1.88 2.46
N ARG A 185 7.91 2.40 3.69
CA ARG A 185 6.70 2.33 4.49
C ARG A 185 6.23 3.73 4.86
N SER A 186 4.95 4.02 4.62
CA SER A 186 4.28 5.24 5.09
C SER A 186 2.88 4.93 5.61
N GLY A 187 2.30 5.85 6.39
CA GLY A 187 0.92 5.75 6.86
C GLY A 187 0.49 6.91 7.75
N THR A 188 -0.81 7.15 7.85
CA THR A 188 -1.41 8.30 8.54
C THR A 188 -2.35 7.90 9.68
N THR A 189 -2.14 8.47 10.86
CA THR A 189 -3.14 8.53 11.93
C THR A 189 -3.25 9.94 12.48
N ALA A 190 -4.30 10.65 12.09
CA ALA A 190 -4.56 12.02 12.50
C ALA A 190 -5.95 12.10 13.16
N GLU A 191 -5.95 12.07 14.50
CA GLU A 191 -7.12 12.34 15.32
C GLU A 191 -6.98 13.70 16.00
N SER A 192 -7.53 14.74 15.39
CA SER A 192 -7.77 15.99 16.13
C SER A 192 -8.84 15.73 17.19
N SER A 193 -8.54 15.97 18.46
CA SER A 193 -9.52 15.94 19.56
C SER A 193 -10.72 16.88 19.32
N ASN A 194 -10.53 17.93 18.52
CA ASN A 194 -11.51 18.97 18.21
C ASN A 194 -12.32 18.76 16.91
N ARG A 195 -12.26 17.59 16.27
CA ARG A 195 -12.88 17.33 14.93
C ARG A 195 -12.47 18.33 13.84
N GLN A 196 -11.27 18.90 13.95
CA GLN A 196 -10.73 19.82 12.96
C GLN A 196 -10.09 19.00 11.83
N TRP A 197 -10.68 19.11 10.65
CA TRP A 197 -10.18 18.44 9.45
C TRP A 197 -8.78 18.95 9.09
N ILE A 198 -7.81 18.06 8.94
CA ILE A 198 -6.41 18.38 8.61
C ILE A 198 -6.20 18.38 7.08
N LEU A 199 -5.26 19.20 6.59
CA LEU A 199 -4.93 19.22 5.16
C LEU A 199 -4.09 17.98 4.78
N PRO A 200 -4.35 17.35 3.63
CA PRO A 200 -3.64 16.14 3.24
C PRO A 200 -2.15 16.38 2.93
N ASN A 201 -1.40 15.30 2.99
CA ASN A 201 -0.01 15.24 2.57
C ASN A 201 0.08 14.77 1.12
N LEU A 202 0.85 15.48 0.31
CA LEU A 202 1.06 15.14 -1.09
C LEU A 202 2.30 14.24 -1.21
N MET A 203 2.14 13.00 -1.66
CA MET A 203 3.26 12.06 -1.84
C MET A 203 3.48 11.76 -3.32
N LYS A 204 4.69 12.01 -3.81
CA LYS A 204 5.09 11.85 -5.21
C LYS A 204 6.37 11.04 -5.34
N TYR A 205 6.35 10.08 -6.25
CA TYR A 205 7.47 9.22 -6.59
C TYR A 205 7.61 9.23 -8.11
N GLU A 206 8.71 9.78 -8.63
CA GLU A 206 8.96 9.89 -10.07
C GLU A 206 10.34 9.30 -10.41
N ASP A 207 10.43 8.59 -11.53
CA ASP A 207 11.64 7.90 -12.02
C ASP A 207 12.26 6.89 -11.01
N CYS A 208 11.49 6.40 -10.04
CA CYS A 208 12.00 5.56 -8.94
C CYS A 208 12.03 4.06 -9.27
N ARG A 209 13.01 3.35 -8.70
CA ARG A 209 13.20 1.91 -8.87
C ARG A 209 13.15 1.16 -7.55
N PHE A 210 12.36 0.08 -7.53
CA PHE A 210 12.11 -0.79 -6.40
C PHE A 210 12.53 -2.21 -6.78
N GLU A 211 13.74 -2.61 -6.42
CA GLU A 211 14.42 -3.81 -6.92
C GLU A 211 14.73 -4.81 -5.79
N SER A 212 14.23 -6.03 -5.90
CA SER A 212 14.59 -7.15 -5.01
C SER A 212 14.45 -6.86 -3.49
N ASN A 213 13.49 -6.00 -3.13
CA ASN A 213 13.17 -5.74 -1.73
C ASN A 213 12.27 -6.85 -1.18
N ASN A 214 12.38 -7.10 0.12
CA ASN A 214 11.64 -8.17 0.79
C ASN A 214 10.99 -7.64 2.09
N ALA A 215 9.71 -7.92 2.26
CA ALA A 215 8.95 -7.70 3.48
C ALA A 215 7.91 -8.82 3.62
N ILE A 216 6.95 -8.70 4.54
CA ILE A 216 5.86 -9.69 4.68
C ILE A 216 4.56 -9.11 4.08
N LEU A 217 4.37 -7.79 4.12
CA LEU A 217 3.38 -7.02 3.36
C LEU A 217 4.09 -5.89 2.59
N GLY A 218 3.80 -5.69 1.31
CA GLY A 218 4.39 -4.56 0.57
C GLY A 218 5.90 -4.73 0.40
N GLY A 219 6.30 -5.74 -0.38
CA GLY A 219 7.71 -6.18 -0.47
C GLY A 219 8.67 -5.05 -0.85
N ALA A 220 8.22 -4.13 -1.70
CA ALA A 220 8.81 -2.79 -1.78
C ALA A 220 8.01 -1.75 -0.97
N VAL A 221 6.78 -1.46 -1.38
CA VAL A 221 6.00 -0.32 -0.86
C VAL A 221 4.85 -0.82 0.00
N SER A 222 4.71 -0.25 1.19
CA SER A 222 3.49 -0.39 2.00
C SER A 222 2.90 0.96 2.40
N TYR A 223 1.59 1.08 2.32
CA TYR A 223 0.83 2.22 2.82
C TYR A 223 -0.32 1.76 3.73
N TYR A 224 -0.60 2.52 4.79
CA TYR A 224 -1.71 2.24 5.70
C TYR A 224 -2.41 3.51 6.18
N GLU A 225 -3.74 3.48 6.18
CA GLU A 225 -4.60 4.56 6.66
C GLU A 225 -5.61 4.01 7.67
N TRP A 226 -5.87 4.74 8.77
CA TRP A 226 -6.79 4.26 9.82
C TRP A 226 -7.84 5.25 10.28
N LYS A 227 -7.41 6.47 10.59
CA LYS A 227 -8.25 7.59 11.00
C LYS A 227 -7.60 8.85 10.42
N SER A 228 -8.24 9.43 9.42
CA SER A 228 -7.78 10.66 8.79
C SER A 228 -9.02 11.49 8.45
N SER A 229 -9.27 12.54 9.24
CA SER A 229 -10.31 13.53 8.92
C SER A 229 -9.71 14.55 7.95
N LEU A 230 -9.61 14.18 6.67
CA LEU A 230 -8.91 14.98 5.66
C LEU A 230 -9.80 16.08 5.06
N ASN A 231 -9.33 17.32 5.13
CA ASN A 231 -9.93 18.50 4.55
C ASN A 231 -9.41 18.65 3.11
N GLY A 232 -10.25 18.41 2.11
CA GLY A 232 -9.84 18.54 0.71
C GLY A 232 -10.90 18.06 -0.28
N ASP A 233 -10.67 18.34 -1.56
CA ASP A 233 -11.42 17.63 -2.58
C ASP A 233 -10.85 16.22 -2.80
N GLY A 234 -11.64 15.30 -3.37
CA GLY A 234 -11.17 13.94 -3.67
C GLY A 234 -9.91 13.95 -4.53
N ASP A 235 -9.86 14.91 -5.46
CA ASP A 235 -8.75 15.15 -6.41
C ASP A 235 -7.41 15.51 -5.76
N THR A 236 -7.37 15.84 -4.46
CA THR A 236 -6.13 16.21 -3.73
C THR A 236 -5.53 15.09 -2.89
N LEU A 237 -6.16 13.91 -2.85
CA LEU A 237 -5.81 12.80 -1.94
C LEU A 237 -5.01 11.71 -2.65
N HIS A 238 -3.95 12.10 -3.38
CA HIS A 238 -3.17 11.15 -4.17
C HIS A 238 -1.81 10.80 -3.57
N ILE A 239 -1.48 9.51 -3.64
CA ILE A 239 -0.11 9.01 -3.58
C ILE A 239 0.28 8.64 -5.01
N GLU A 240 1.08 9.49 -5.64
CA GLU A 240 1.37 9.42 -7.07
C GLU A 240 2.71 8.74 -7.35
N TYR A 241 2.69 7.65 -8.12
CA TYR A 241 3.87 7.02 -8.69
C TYR A 241 3.85 7.20 -10.21
N LYS A 242 4.93 7.75 -10.75
CA LYS A 242 5.08 8.05 -12.18
C LYS A 242 6.39 7.50 -12.72
N ASN A 243 6.34 6.82 -13.86
CA ASN A 243 7.51 6.20 -14.49
C ASN A 243 8.35 5.33 -13.50
N CYS A 244 7.65 4.62 -12.62
CA CYS A 244 8.25 3.83 -11.55
C CYS A 244 8.29 2.34 -11.90
N HIS A 245 9.33 1.65 -11.43
CA HIS A 245 9.59 0.23 -11.74
C HIS A 245 9.68 -0.62 -10.48
N TRP A 246 8.91 -1.71 -10.42
CA TRP A 246 8.95 -2.73 -9.38
C TRP A 246 9.40 -4.06 -9.95
N TYR A 247 10.61 -4.50 -9.58
CA TYR A 247 11.25 -5.69 -10.13
C TYR A 247 11.70 -6.66 -9.02
N ASN A 248 11.39 -7.95 -9.17
CA ASN A 248 11.85 -9.04 -8.30
C ASN A 248 11.54 -8.87 -6.79
N ASN A 249 10.56 -8.06 -6.40
CA ASN A 249 10.23 -7.86 -4.99
C ASN A 249 9.44 -9.06 -4.44
N ALA A 250 9.58 -9.33 -3.14
CA ALA A 250 9.00 -10.49 -2.48
C ALA A 250 8.24 -10.09 -1.20
N ALA A 251 7.03 -10.64 -1.02
CA ALA A 251 6.31 -10.56 0.25
C ALA A 251 5.32 -11.71 0.42
N THR A 252 4.69 -11.87 1.60
CA THR A 252 3.60 -12.84 1.75
C THR A 252 2.25 -12.26 1.31
N MET A 253 2.16 -10.94 1.09
CA MET A 253 1.01 -10.22 0.54
C MET A 253 1.50 -8.92 -0.13
N GLY A 254 1.01 -8.57 -1.32
CA GLY A 254 1.42 -7.34 -2.02
C GLY A 254 2.93 -7.27 -2.28
N SER A 255 3.49 -8.20 -3.06
CA SER A 255 4.96 -8.32 -3.19
C SER A 255 5.67 -7.11 -3.78
N ALA A 256 5.01 -6.30 -4.61
CA ALA A 256 5.47 -4.97 -5.00
C ALA A 256 4.85 -3.88 -4.12
N ILE A 257 3.51 -3.82 -4.09
CA ILE A 257 2.73 -2.81 -3.37
C ILE A 257 1.71 -3.53 -2.49
N GLY A 258 1.68 -3.20 -1.19
CA GLY A 258 0.66 -3.68 -0.26
C GLY A 258 0.03 -2.52 0.50
N VAL A 259 -1.23 -2.20 0.20
CA VAL A 259 -1.95 -1.09 0.84
C VAL A 259 -3.25 -1.55 1.49
N ALA A 260 -3.60 -0.95 2.62
CA ALA A 260 -4.85 -1.23 3.31
C ALA A 260 -5.36 -0.01 4.09
N THR A 261 -6.68 0.08 4.23
CA THR A 261 -7.33 1.01 5.17
C THR A 261 -8.38 0.28 6.00
N LYS A 262 -9.20 1.01 6.75
CA LYS A 262 -10.42 0.45 7.35
C LYS A 262 -11.36 -0.15 6.29
N PRO A 263 -12.22 -1.11 6.66
CA PRO A 263 -13.31 -1.54 5.80
C PRO A 263 -14.17 -0.33 5.38
N ALA A 264 -14.07 0.04 4.11
CA ALA A 264 -14.83 1.10 3.46
C ALA A 264 -15.47 0.54 2.20
N ILE A 265 -16.67 1.01 1.86
CA ILE A 265 -17.43 0.50 0.72
C ILE A 265 -17.02 1.32 -0.51
N ASN A 266 -16.33 0.70 -1.46
CA ASN A 266 -15.92 1.33 -2.72
C ASN A 266 -15.08 2.62 -2.53
N GLY A 267 -14.24 2.67 -1.48
CA GLY A 267 -13.46 3.86 -1.13
C GLY A 267 -14.24 4.96 -0.39
N LEU A 268 -15.49 4.72 0.00
CA LEU A 268 -16.32 5.63 0.79
C LEU A 268 -16.62 5.02 2.16
N ALA A 269 -16.28 5.74 3.24
CA ALA A 269 -16.61 5.34 4.60
C ALA A 269 -18.09 5.60 4.97
N ASP A 270 -18.72 6.60 4.36
CA ASP A 270 -20.16 6.93 4.41
C ASP A 270 -20.47 7.96 3.31
N PRO A 271 -21.42 7.73 2.38
CA PRO A 271 -21.77 8.68 1.32
C PRO A 271 -22.26 10.05 1.79
N ALA A 272 -22.71 10.19 3.04
CA ALA A 272 -23.22 11.44 3.58
C ALA A 272 -22.17 12.23 4.40
N ARG A 273 -21.31 11.55 5.18
CA ARG A 273 -20.38 12.19 6.15
C ARG A 273 -19.05 11.45 6.38
N GLY A 274 -18.67 10.47 5.56
CA GLY A 274 -17.46 9.67 5.78
C GLY A 274 -16.16 10.46 5.50
N PRO A 275 -15.04 10.16 6.20
CA PRO A 275 -13.72 10.64 5.80
C PRO A 275 -13.39 10.19 4.37
N LYS A 276 -12.81 11.09 3.57
CA LYS A 276 -12.24 10.77 2.27
C LYS A 276 -10.90 10.05 2.46
N LEU A 277 -10.66 9.00 1.68
CA LEU A 277 -9.46 8.17 1.72
C LEU A 277 -8.43 8.62 0.70
N TYR A 278 -7.17 8.24 0.91
CA TYR A 278 -6.15 8.34 -0.15
C TYR A 278 -6.41 7.38 -1.31
N VAL A 279 -5.96 7.80 -2.49
CA VAL A 279 -6.01 7.04 -3.74
C VAL A 279 -4.59 6.85 -4.25
N ILE A 280 -4.24 5.62 -4.61
CA ILE A 280 -2.94 5.33 -5.23
C ILE A 280 -3.03 5.58 -6.72
N VAL A 281 -2.19 6.46 -7.26
CA VAL A 281 -2.11 6.74 -8.70
C VAL A 281 -0.85 6.09 -9.26
N LEU A 282 -1.00 5.26 -10.28
CA LEU A 282 0.08 4.54 -10.96
C LEU A 282 0.09 4.98 -12.44
N GLU A 283 1.03 5.87 -12.78
CA GLU A 283 1.18 6.46 -14.12
C GLU A 283 2.45 5.94 -14.79
N ASP A 284 2.32 5.38 -16.00
CA ASP A 284 3.45 4.88 -16.81
C ASP A 284 4.37 3.87 -16.07
N CYS A 285 3.78 3.06 -15.19
CA CYS A 285 4.49 2.17 -14.26
C CYS A 285 4.71 0.74 -14.79
N TYR A 286 5.78 0.08 -14.32
CA TYR A 286 6.14 -1.29 -14.70
C TYR A 286 6.29 -2.22 -13.48
N PHE A 287 5.55 -3.32 -13.45
CA PHE A 287 5.59 -4.32 -12.37
C PHE A 287 5.97 -5.69 -12.92
N SER A 288 7.16 -6.20 -12.59
CA SER A 288 7.66 -7.45 -13.17
C SER A 288 8.35 -8.40 -12.20
N ASN A 289 8.07 -9.70 -12.36
CA ASN A 289 8.69 -10.80 -11.62
C ASN A 289 8.57 -10.68 -10.09
N ASN A 290 7.58 -9.93 -9.58
CA ASN A 290 7.33 -9.87 -8.14
C ASN A 290 6.58 -11.14 -7.72
N SER A 291 7.00 -11.77 -6.62
CA SER A 291 6.48 -13.06 -6.19
C SER A 291 5.96 -13.00 -4.77
N ILE A 292 4.81 -13.64 -4.54
CA ILE A 292 4.48 -14.03 -3.17
C ILE A 292 5.46 -15.12 -2.70
N ILE A 293 5.85 -15.05 -1.43
CA ILE A 293 6.62 -16.05 -0.71
C ILE A 293 5.81 -16.62 0.45
N LEU A 294 6.12 -17.83 0.87
CA LEU A 294 5.52 -18.46 2.04
C LEU A 294 6.11 -17.88 3.33
N THR A 295 5.34 -17.86 4.41
CA THR A 295 5.90 -17.73 5.77
C THR A 295 6.70 -18.99 6.16
N GLU A 296 7.46 -18.92 7.25
CA GLU A 296 8.32 -20.02 7.74
C GLU A 296 7.54 -21.29 8.11
N ASP A 297 6.29 -21.14 8.55
CA ASP A 297 5.30 -22.21 8.76
C ASP A 297 4.71 -22.78 7.44
N ARG A 298 5.23 -22.33 6.29
CA ARG A 298 4.85 -22.67 4.91
C ARG A 298 3.44 -22.28 4.52
N GLN A 299 2.81 -21.34 5.23
CA GLN A 299 1.50 -20.83 4.85
C GLN A 299 1.60 -19.66 3.85
N VAL A 300 0.58 -19.53 3.00
CA VAL A 300 0.33 -18.33 2.21
C VAL A 300 -0.64 -17.47 3.04
N ILE A 301 -0.19 -16.31 3.52
CA ILE A 301 -1.05 -15.39 4.29
C ILE A 301 -1.82 -14.43 3.36
N GLY A 302 -1.30 -14.12 2.17
CA GLY A 302 -1.95 -13.25 1.20
C GLY A 302 -1.51 -13.47 -0.25
N GLN A 303 -1.93 -12.58 -1.13
CA GLN A 303 -1.80 -12.71 -2.60
C GLN A 303 -1.47 -11.35 -3.24
N GLY A 304 -1.22 -11.34 -4.55
CA GLY A 304 -1.04 -10.11 -5.33
C GLY A 304 0.40 -9.59 -5.32
N ALA A 305 0.94 -9.24 -6.49
CA ALA A 305 2.06 -8.29 -6.54
C ALA A 305 1.61 -6.88 -6.14
N ILE A 306 0.40 -6.49 -6.55
CA ILE A 306 -0.31 -5.33 -6.03
C ILE A 306 -1.47 -5.85 -5.17
N TYR A 307 -1.51 -5.49 -3.90
CA TYR A 307 -2.62 -5.79 -2.98
C TYR A 307 -3.25 -4.49 -2.49
N SER A 308 -4.57 -4.35 -2.58
CA SER A 308 -5.32 -3.24 -1.98
C SER A 308 -6.56 -3.70 -1.23
N TYR A 309 -6.66 -3.30 0.04
CA TYR A 309 -7.88 -3.44 0.84
C TYR A 309 -8.53 -2.06 1.08
N SER A 310 -9.73 -1.86 0.53
CA SER A 310 -10.56 -0.65 0.64
C SER A 310 -9.95 0.69 0.16
N LEU A 311 -8.71 0.72 -0.35
CA LEU A 311 -8.09 1.92 -0.96
C LEU A 311 -8.23 1.89 -2.50
N PRO A 312 -8.74 2.95 -3.15
CA PRO A 312 -8.84 2.98 -4.62
C PRO A 312 -7.47 3.03 -5.31
N ILE A 313 -7.41 2.47 -6.51
CA ILE A 313 -6.21 2.54 -7.37
C ILE A 313 -6.61 3.10 -8.74
N ILE A 314 -5.90 4.14 -9.18
CA ILE A 314 -6.04 4.76 -10.49
C ILE A 314 -4.82 4.39 -11.34
N PHE A 315 -5.03 3.71 -12.46
CA PHE A 315 -4.02 3.52 -13.49
C PHE A 315 -4.12 4.63 -14.55
N LYS A 316 -2.99 5.29 -14.86
CA LYS A 316 -2.88 6.32 -15.90
C LYS A 316 -1.79 5.96 -16.92
N GLY A 317 -1.89 6.50 -18.14
CA GLY A 317 -0.87 6.32 -19.17
C GLY A 317 -0.75 4.87 -19.63
N VAL A 318 0.45 4.28 -19.57
CA VAL A 318 0.74 2.90 -19.98
C VAL A 318 1.32 2.10 -18.80
N VAL A 319 0.48 1.28 -18.16
CA VAL A 319 0.90 0.43 -17.04
C VAL A 319 1.00 -1.03 -17.47
N ASN A 320 2.13 -1.68 -17.21
CA ASN A 320 2.33 -3.09 -17.53
C ASN A 320 2.65 -3.90 -16.26
N ILE A 321 1.95 -5.02 -16.10
CA ILE A 321 2.03 -5.90 -14.93
C ILE A 321 2.29 -7.31 -15.46
N GLU A 322 3.54 -7.77 -15.40
CA GLU A 322 4.01 -8.93 -16.16
C GLU A 322 4.80 -9.95 -15.33
N TYR A 323 4.62 -11.25 -15.62
CA TYR A 323 5.40 -12.34 -14.99
C TYR A 323 5.34 -12.37 -13.45
N ASN A 324 4.31 -11.77 -12.83
CA ASN A 324 4.13 -11.81 -11.38
C ASN A 324 3.48 -13.14 -10.97
N ASN A 325 3.83 -13.62 -9.77
CA ASN A 325 3.43 -14.93 -9.28
C ASN A 325 2.55 -14.84 -8.02
N ASN A 326 1.58 -15.76 -7.95
CA ASN A 326 0.48 -15.83 -6.99
C ASN A 326 -0.50 -14.63 -7.10
N THR A 327 -0.99 -14.46 -8.32
CA THR A 327 -1.88 -13.40 -8.81
C THR A 327 -1.17 -12.05 -8.92
N ALA A 328 -1.36 -11.36 -10.05
CA ALA A 328 -0.67 -10.10 -10.29
C ALA A 328 -1.23 -8.95 -9.44
N MET A 329 -2.55 -8.85 -9.33
CA MET A 329 -3.25 -7.85 -8.54
C MET A 329 -4.43 -8.47 -7.78
N VAL A 330 -4.56 -8.16 -6.50
CA VAL A 330 -5.71 -8.57 -5.67
C VAL A 330 -6.29 -7.32 -5.01
N VAL A 331 -7.61 -7.16 -5.12
CA VAL A 331 -8.33 -6.06 -4.48
C VAL A 331 -9.58 -6.53 -3.76
N GLU A 332 -9.87 -5.88 -2.64
CA GLU A 332 -11.05 -6.13 -1.83
C GLU A 332 -11.77 -4.83 -1.44
N ASN A 333 -13.10 -4.80 -1.61
CA ASN A 333 -14.00 -3.69 -1.29
C ASN A 333 -13.59 -2.32 -1.89
N THR A 334 -12.99 -2.29 -3.08
CA THR A 334 -12.44 -1.06 -3.67
C THR A 334 -12.58 -0.96 -5.20
N ALA A 335 -12.46 0.27 -5.72
CA ALA A 335 -12.52 0.56 -7.15
C ALA A 335 -11.12 0.66 -7.77
N ILE A 336 -10.95 0.03 -8.95
CA ILE A 336 -9.81 0.20 -9.83
C ILE A 336 -10.24 1.07 -11.01
N HIS A 337 -9.68 2.27 -11.17
CA HIS A 337 -9.95 3.13 -12.31
C HIS A 337 -8.89 2.96 -13.40
N VAL A 338 -9.31 2.87 -14.66
CA VAL A 338 -8.42 2.73 -15.82
C VAL A 338 -8.54 3.96 -16.71
N LEU A 339 -7.52 4.82 -16.69
CA LEU A 339 -7.39 6.06 -17.46
C LEU A 339 -6.20 5.97 -18.42
N GLY A 340 -6.17 4.92 -19.25
CA GLY A 340 -5.05 4.64 -20.13
C GLY A 340 -5.06 3.21 -20.65
N THR A 341 -3.87 2.67 -20.92
CA THR A 341 -3.66 1.27 -21.31
C THR A 341 -3.02 0.49 -20.16
N VAL A 342 -3.75 -0.47 -19.59
CA VAL A 342 -3.24 -1.39 -18.57
C VAL A 342 -3.11 -2.78 -19.19
N THR A 343 -1.94 -3.41 -19.04
CA THR A 343 -1.66 -4.73 -19.60
C THR A 343 -1.17 -5.71 -18.53
N PHE A 344 -1.97 -6.74 -18.27
CA PHE A 344 -1.60 -7.90 -17.48
C PHE A 344 -1.11 -9.02 -18.42
N ARG A 345 0.18 -9.39 -18.35
CA ARG A 345 0.78 -10.39 -19.25
C ARG A 345 1.56 -11.48 -18.52
N ASN A 346 1.37 -12.75 -18.92
CA ASN A 346 2.14 -13.90 -18.44
C ASN A 346 2.17 -14.06 -16.90
N ASN A 347 1.17 -13.55 -16.17
CA ASN A 347 1.12 -13.70 -14.71
C ASN A 347 0.50 -15.06 -14.31
N THR A 348 0.90 -15.58 -13.15
CA THR A 348 0.43 -16.86 -12.60
C THR A 348 -0.27 -16.67 -11.25
N GLY A 349 -1.38 -17.36 -10.99
CA GLY A 349 -2.12 -17.25 -9.72
C GLY A 349 -2.92 -18.50 -9.35
N GLY A 350 -3.36 -18.59 -8.09
CA GLY A 350 -4.27 -19.66 -7.66
C GLY A 350 -5.68 -19.47 -8.26
N GLN A 351 -6.28 -18.33 -7.95
CA GLN A 351 -7.57 -17.86 -8.48
C GLN A 351 -7.36 -16.45 -9.05
N GLY A 352 -7.57 -16.26 -10.36
CA GLY A 352 -7.18 -15.02 -11.03
C GLY A 352 -5.69 -15.02 -11.35
N GLY A 353 -5.30 -15.31 -12.59
CA GLY A 353 -3.88 -15.22 -12.98
C GLY A 353 -3.39 -13.76 -12.99
N ALA A 354 -4.23 -12.85 -13.49
CA ALA A 354 -3.98 -11.42 -13.50
C ALA A 354 -4.62 -10.71 -12.30
N LEU A 355 -5.93 -10.89 -12.08
CA LEU A 355 -6.71 -10.06 -11.19
C LEU A 355 -7.67 -10.89 -10.32
N GLY A 356 -7.56 -10.75 -9.00
CA GLY A 356 -8.55 -11.23 -8.03
C GLY A 356 -9.40 -10.08 -7.51
N LEU A 357 -10.71 -10.12 -7.76
CA LEU A 357 -11.70 -9.17 -7.24
C LEU A 357 -12.51 -9.82 -6.12
N TYR A 358 -12.47 -9.23 -4.93
CA TYR A 358 -13.17 -9.72 -3.74
C TYR A 358 -14.14 -8.67 -3.18
N GLY A 359 -15.24 -9.14 -2.57
CA GLY A 359 -16.22 -8.27 -1.93
C GLY A 359 -16.92 -7.35 -2.93
N THR A 360 -17.03 -6.06 -2.62
CA THR A 360 -17.71 -5.07 -3.50
C THR A 360 -16.83 -4.49 -4.61
N SER A 361 -15.68 -5.11 -4.92
CA SER A 361 -14.67 -4.53 -5.81
C SER A 361 -15.14 -4.37 -7.26
N VAL A 362 -14.73 -3.27 -7.91
CA VAL A 362 -15.17 -2.87 -9.26
C VAL A 362 -13.99 -2.40 -10.12
N ILE A 363 -14.03 -2.77 -11.40
CA ILE A 363 -13.20 -2.19 -12.46
C ILE A 363 -13.99 -1.05 -13.10
N MET A 364 -13.51 0.19 -12.96
CA MET A 364 -14.06 1.39 -13.57
C MET A 364 -13.28 1.78 -14.82
N LEU A 365 -13.87 1.58 -15.99
CA LEU A 365 -13.27 1.93 -17.28
C LEU A 365 -13.62 3.37 -17.67
N MET A 366 -12.63 4.26 -17.74
CA MET A 366 -12.85 5.64 -18.18
C MET A 366 -12.76 5.74 -19.72
N PRO A 367 -13.26 6.83 -20.34
CA PRO A 367 -13.25 6.97 -21.80
C PRO A 367 -11.87 6.72 -22.46
N HIS A 368 -11.89 6.07 -23.61
CA HIS A 368 -10.74 5.61 -24.41
C HIS A 368 -9.76 4.64 -23.72
N SER A 369 -10.11 4.11 -22.54
CA SER A 369 -9.29 3.15 -21.79
C SER A 369 -9.17 1.77 -22.46
N LYS A 370 -8.05 1.09 -22.22
CA LYS A 370 -7.74 -0.25 -22.73
C LYS A 370 -7.24 -1.13 -21.59
N LEU A 371 -7.89 -2.27 -21.38
CA LEU A 371 -7.53 -3.24 -20.36
C LEU A 371 -7.23 -4.60 -21.02
N ASN A 372 -5.97 -5.00 -21.01
CA ASN A 372 -5.47 -6.16 -21.73
C ASN A 372 -5.07 -7.28 -20.78
N PHE A 373 -5.50 -8.50 -21.08
CA PHE A 373 -5.18 -9.73 -20.37
C PHE A 373 -4.61 -10.77 -21.34
N PHE A 374 -3.29 -10.94 -21.32
CA PHE A 374 -2.56 -11.79 -22.26
C PHE A 374 -1.83 -12.93 -21.56
N ASN A 375 -2.11 -14.18 -21.95
CA ASN A 375 -1.39 -15.37 -21.52
C ASN A 375 -1.30 -15.58 -19.98
N ASN A 376 -2.24 -15.03 -19.22
CA ASN A 376 -2.27 -15.24 -17.77
C ASN A 376 -2.79 -16.64 -17.45
N THR A 377 -2.25 -17.27 -16.41
CA THR A 377 -2.61 -18.64 -16.01
C THR A 377 -3.11 -18.64 -14.58
N ALA A 378 -4.28 -19.24 -14.34
CA ALA A 378 -4.71 -19.60 -12.99
C ALA A 378 -4.65 -21.11 -12.79
N HIS A 379 -4.40 -21.56 -11.56
CA HIS A 379 -4.51 -22.98 -11.21
C HIS A 379 -5.98 -23.41 -11.22
N GLU A 380 -6.80 -22.78 -10.37
CA GLU A 380 -8.16 -23.26 -10.09
C GLU A 380 -9.23 -22.59 -10.96
N ARG A 381 -9.23 -21.26 -11.05
CA ARG A 381 -10.34 -20.46 -11.63
C ARG A 381 -9.89 -19.10 -12.17
N GLY A 382 -10.51 -18.66 -13.26
CA GLY A 382 -10.36 -17.32 -13.82
C GLY A 382 -8.95 -17.05 -14.33
N GLY A 383 -8.58 -17.60 -15.49
CA GLY A 383 -7.19 -17.55 -15.97
C GLY A 383 -6.61 -16.12 -16.09
N ALA A 384 -7.46 -15.13 -16.39
CA ALA A 384 -7.13 -13.72 -16.17
C ALA A 384 -7.81 -13.16 -14.91
N ILE A 385 -9.14 -13.07 -14.89
CA ILE A 385 -9.91 -12.45 -13.81
C ILE A 385 -10.68 -13.52 -13.03
N TYR A 386 -10.54 -13.48 -11.70
CA TYR A 386 -11.40 -14.18 -10.78
C TYR A 386 -12.20 -13.17 -9.95
N VAL A 387 -13.52 -13.37 -9.86
CA VAL A 387 -14.44 -12.52 -9.09
C VAL A 387 -15.15 -13.38 -8.05
N ARG A 388 -14.93 -13.05 -6.78
CA ARG A 388 -15.64 -13.62 -5.63
C ARG A 388 -16.45 -12.53 -4.94
N ASP A 389 -17.71 -12.45 -5.35
CA ASP A 389 -18.74 -11.65 -4.72
C ASP A 389 -19.04 -12.19 -3.31
N SER A 390 -19.49 -11.29 -2.44
CA SER A 390 -19.94 -11.64 -1.09
C SER A 390 -21.25 -12.44 -1.13
N GLY A 391 -21.52 -13.18 -0.04
CA GLY A 391 -22.82 -13.81 0.17
C GLY A 391 -23.98 -12.79 0.15
N PRO A 392 -25.21 -13.22 -0.14
CA PRO A 392 -26.31 -12.29 -0.37
C PRO A 392 -26.77 -11.56 0.91
N PRO A 393 -27.21 -10.30 0.80
CA PRO A 393 -28.24 -9.76 1.68
C PRO A 393 -29.62 -10.26 1.20
N VAL A 394 -29.96 -11.53 1.45
CA VAL A 394 -31.38 -11.94 1.40
C VAL A 394 -32.04 -11.48 2.68
N VAL A 395 -32.64 -10.29 2.65
CA VAL A 395 -33.65 -9.90 3.65
C VAL A 395 -34.90 -9.44 2.92
N ALA A 396 -35.67 -10.43 2.48
CA ALA A 396 -36.98 -10.20 1.86
C ALA A 396 -38.03 -10.01 2.96
N TYR A 397 -38.41 -8.77 3.22
CA TYR A 397 -39.75 -8.45 3.71
C TYR A 397 -40.34 -7.34 2.84
N ASN A 398 -41.31 -7.73 2.01
CA ASN A 398 -42.22 -6.85 1.27
C ASN A 398 -41.63 -6.00 0.11
N THR A 399 -40.74 -6.57 -0.71
CA THR A 399 -40.39 -6.00 -2.03
C THR A 399 -40.65 -7.01 -3.15
N THR A 400 -41.35 -6.58 -4.20
CA THR A 400 -41.62 -7.37 -5.43
C THR A 400 -40.48 -7.29 -6.45
N GLU A 401 -39.53 -6.39 -6.23
CA GLU A 401 -38.32 -6.22 -7.04
C GLU A 401 -37.14 -6.87 -6.34
N LEU A 402 -36.56 -7.90 -6.95
CA LEU A 402 -35.23 -8.38 -6.59
C LEU A 402 -34.24 -7.25 -6.87
N LYS A 403 -33.74 -6.57 -5.83
CA LYS A 403 -32.63 -5.61 -5.99
C LYS A 403 -31.41 -6.35 -6.53
N THR A 404 -31.15 -6.16 -7.82
CA THR A 404 -30.10 -6.82 -8.59
C THR A 404 -28.72 -6.39 -8.11
N ARG A 405 -27.74 -7.31 -8.16
CA ARG A 405 -26.36 -7.02 -7.76
C ARG A 405 -25.66 -6.12 -8.77
N GLN A 406 -24.78 -5.25 -8.31
CA GLN A 406 -23.94 -4.42 -9.18
C GLN A 406 -22.93 -5.29 -9.95
N CYS A 407 -22.60 -4.89 -11.18
CA CYS A 407 -21.59 -5.58 -11.99
C CYS A 407 -20.18 -5.27 -11.49
N PHE A 408 -19.25 -6.21 -11.62
CA PHE A 408 -17.83 -5.99 -11.28
C PHE A 408 -17.09 -5.11 -12.31
N ILE A 409 -17.75 -4.72 -13.40
CA ILE A 409 -17.30 -3.72 -14.37
C ILE A 409 -18.30 -2.57 -14.37
N ALA A 410 -17.78 -1.36 -14.35
CA ALA A 410 -18.47 -0.10 -14.45
C ALA A 410 -17.72 0.80 -15.44
N TYR A 411 -18.35 1.88 -15.89
CA TYR A 411 -17.80 2.75 -16.93
C TYR A 411 -18.07 4.22 -16.60
N ASN A 412 -17.06 5.09 -16.79
CA ASN A 412 -17.18 6.54 -16.63
C ASN A 412 -17.90 6.98 -15.32
N ASN A 413 -17.51 6.40 -14.19
CA ASN A 413 -18.11 6.59 -12.86
C ASN A 413 -19.59 6.18 -12.74
N SER A 414 -20.08 5.32 -13.64
CA SER A 414 -21.47 4.86 -13.70
C SER A 414 -21.59 3.34 -13.91
N PHE A 415 -22.69 2.77 -13.43
CA PHE A 415 -23.12 1.41 -13.79
C PHE A 415 -24.14 1.40 -14.94
N SER A 416 -24.55 2.58 -15.46
CA SER A 416 -25.39 2.66 -16.65
C SER A 416 -24.61 2.19 -17.88
N LEU A 417 -25.31 1.46 -18.76
CA LEU A 417 -24.81 1.09 -20.08
C LEU A 417 -25.25 2.08 -21.17
N GLU A 418 -26.01 3.10 -20.81
CA GLU A 418 -26.29 4.24 -21.69
C GLU A 418 -24.97 4.84 -22.15
N ASN A 419 -24.85 5.06 -23.46
CA ASN A 419 -23.67 5.64 -24.11
C ASN A 419 -22.35 4.85 -23.93
N VAL A 420 -22.39 3.58 -23.50
CA VAL A 420 -21.18 2.76 -23.32
C VAL A 420 -20.34 2.61 -24.60
N THR A 421 -20.99 2.67 -25.76
CA THR A 421 -20.36 2.68 -27.09
C THR A 421 -19.63 3.98 -27.41
N GLU A 422 -20.06 5.11 -26.85
CA GLU A 422 -19.44 6.43 -27.06
C GLU A 422 -18.10 6.56 -26.33
N TRP A 423 -17.94 5.87 -25.19
CA TRP A 423 -16.72 5.92 -24.39
C TRP A 423 -15.53 5.17 -25.00
N GLN A 424 -15.69 4.42 -26.09
CA GLN A 424 -14.61 3.77 -26.85
C GLN A 424 -13.64 2.93 -26.00
N THR A 425 -14.13 2.35 -24.90
CA THR A 425 -13.31 1.51 -24.01
C THR A 425 -13.10 0.12 -24.62
N LYS A 426 -12.03 -0.57 -24.22
CA LYS A 426 -11.73 -1.91 -24.75
C LYS A 426 -11.15 -2.83 -23.68
N ILE A 427 -11.78 -3.99 -23.49
CA ILE A 427 -11.20 -5.11 -22.74
C ILE A 427 -10.75 -6.18 -23.76
N VAL A 428 -9.55 -6.74 -23.60
CA VAL A 428 -9.02 -7.78 -24.51
C VAL A 428 -8.50 -8.96 -23.73
N PHE A 429 -9.04 -10.16 -24.00
CA PHE A 429 -8.53 -11.42 -23.48
C PHE A 429 -7.88 -12.22 -24.61
N LYS A 430 -6.65 -12.72 -24.43
CA LYS A 430 -5.97 -13.59 -25.39
C LYS A 430 -5.05 -14.57 -24.70
N GLY A 431 -5.21 -15.87 -24.98
CA GLY A 431 -4.29 -16.92 -24.51
C GLY A 431 -4.28 -17.18 -23.01
N ASN A 432 -5.20 -16.57 -22.24
CA ASN A 432 -5.35 -16.90 -20.83
C ASN A 432 -5.92 -18.32 -20.68
N ARG A 433 -5.59 -19.00 -19.58
CA ARG A 433 -5.98 -20.40 -19.33
C ARG A 433 -6.17 -20.70 -17.85
N VAL A 434 -6.98 -21.71 -17.54
CA VAL A 434 -7.01 -22.37 -16.24
C VAL A 434 -6.39 -23.77 -16.36
N LEU A 435 -5.75 -24.28 -15.30
CA LEU A 435 -5.16 -25.62 -15.28
C LEU A 435 -6.16 -26.70 -14.82
N ASP A 436 -7.05 -26.36 -13.87
CA ASP A 436 -8.13 -27.22 -13.40
C ASP A 436 -9.39 -27.15 -14.26
N ASN A 437 -10.11 -28.28 -14.36
CA ASN A 437 -11.32 -28.38 -15.18
C ASN A 437 -12.48 -27.51 -14.65
N GLY A 438 -13.11 -26.75 -15.55
CA GLY A 438 -14.32 -25.98 -15.28
C GLY A 438 -14.11 -24.59 -14.66
N GLY A 439 -12.87 -24.13 -14.56
CA GLY A 439 -12.55 -22.86 -13.87
C GLY A 439 -12.67 -21.56 -14.69
N GLY A 440 -12.91 -21.62 -16.00
CA GLY A 440 -13.09 -20.44 -16.87
C GLY A 440 -11.77 -19.77 -17.31
N ASP A 441 -11.34 -20.05 -18.54
CA ASP A 441 -10.01 -19.72 -19.06
C ASP A 441 -9.61 -18.24 -19.03
N SER A 442 -10.57 -17.32 -19.14
CA SER A 442 -10.30 -15.88 -19.04
C SER A 442 -10.97 -15.25 -17.83
N VAL A 443 -12.26 -15.49 -17.61
CA VAL A 443 -13.02 -14.89 -16.50
C VAL A 443 -13.78 -15.97 -15.76
N PHE A 444 -13.68 -15.97 -14.44
CA PHE A 444 -14.60 -16.65 -13.54
C PHE A 444 -15.27 -15.61 -12.64
N ALA A 445 -16.59 -15.71 -12.46
CA ALA A 445 -17.31 -14.92 -11.48
C ALA A 445 -18.34 -15.78 -10.74
N SER A 446 -18.37 -15.67 -9.41
CA SER A 446 -19.29 -16.44 -8.55
C SER A 446 -20.77 -16.17 -8.82
N THR A 447 -21.11 -15.02 -9.39
CA THR A 447 -22.48 -14.52 -9.56
C THR A 447 -22.58 -13.72 -10.87
N LEU A 448 -23.23 -14.30 -11.89
CA LEU A 448 -23.43 -13.68 -13.21
C LEU A 448 -24.90 -13.55 -13.64
N ARG A 449 -25.86 -13.96 -12.80
CA ARG A 449 -27.25 -14.25 -13.24
C ARG A 449 -27.98 -13.10 -13.95
N ASP A 450 -27.68 -11.85 -13.60
CA ASP A 450 -28.39 -10.68 -14.15
C ASP A 450 -27.51 -9.73 -15.00
N ALA A 451 -26.17 -9.89 -14.97
CA ALA A 451 -25.25 -9.08 -15.79
C ALA A 451 -25.42 -9.30 -17.31
N VAL A 452 -26.13 -10.36 -17.71
CA VAL A 452 -26.44 -10.73 -19.10
C VAL A 452 -27.80 -10.13 -19.56
N LYS A 453 -28.61 -9.57 -18.65
CA LYS A 453 -30.02 -9.24 -18.90
C LYS A 453 -30.36 -7.77 -19.22
N MET A 454 -29.36 -6.95 -19.56
CA MET A 454 -29.59 -5.64 -20.18
C MET A 454 -28.93 -5.58 -21.56
N GLY A 455 -29.64 -6.06 -22.60
CA GLY A 455 -29.13 -5.93 -23.97
C GLY A 455 -29.75 -6.78 -25.09
N SER A 456 -30.67 -7.72 -24.83
CA SER A 456 -31.30 -8.52 -25.91
C SER A 456 -32.71 -9.02 -25.55
N PRO A 457 -33.67 -9.02 -26.50
CA PRO A 457 -34.89 -9.82 -26.42
C PRO A 457 -34.59 -11.33 -26.47
N ALA A 458 -35.60 -12.14 -26.15
CA ALA A 458 -35.53 -13.61 -26.14
C ALA A 458 -35.42 -14.24 -27.53
#